data_AF-A0A5K0VBI2-F1
#
_entry.id   AF-A0A5K0VBI2-F1
#
_cell.length_a   1.000
_cell.length_b   1.000
_cell.length_c   1.000
_cell.angle_alpha   90.00
_cell.angle_beta   90.00
_cell.angle_gamma   90.00
#
_symmetry.space_group_name_H-M   'P 1'
#
loop_
_entity.id
_entity.type
_entity.pdbx_description
1 polymer ?
#
loop_
_entity_poly.entity_id
_entity_poly.type
_entity_poly.pdbx_seq_one_letter_code
_entity_poly.pdbx_strand_id
1 'polypeptide(L)'
;MAPAEAPQQGDNEIVHVFWDDRMLAHDTGMGVFDTLFDPGFLEVLEPHPENADRVRNMVSILKRGPIHRFVSWYEGRPALIPELLSFHTP
;
A
#
# COMPACT_ATOMS: atom_id res chain seq x y z
N MET A 1 11.55 42.55 -16.87
CA MET A 1 11.15 41.22 -16.36
C MET A 1 12.14 40.21 -16.91
N ALA A 2 12.97 39.62 -16.06
CA ALA A 2 13.78 38.47 -16.45
C ALA A 2 12.84 37.27 -16.70
N PRO A 3 13.16 36.37 -17.65
CA PRO A 3 12.36 35.16 -17.83
C PRO A 3 12.48 34.30 -16.56
N ALA A 4 11.37 33.67 -16.17
CA ALA A 4 11.38 32.70 -15.09
C ALA A 4 12.30 31.53 -15.49
N GLU A 5 13.21 31.17 -14.60
CA GLU A 5 14.06 29.98 -14.73
C GLU A 5 13.16 28.75 -14.91
N ALA A 6 13.45 27.94 -15.95
CA ALA A 6 12.82 26.65 -16.11
C ALA A 6 13.17 25.78 -14.88
N PRO A 7 12.23 24.97 -14.37
CA PRO A 7 12.53 24.07 -13.25
C PRO A 7 13.71 23.18 -13.64
N GLN A 8 14.76 23.20 -12.83
CA GLN A 8 15.86 22.25 -12.94
C GLN A 8 15.27 20.85 -12.89
N GLN A 9 15.56 20.03 -13.92
CA GLN A 9 15.30 18.60 -13.88
C GLN A 9 16.09 18.05 -12.71
N GLY A 10 15.43 17.85 -11.56
CA GLY A 10 15.96 17.02 -10.51
C GLY A 10 16.30 15.67 -11.14
N ASP A 11 17.39 15.05 -10.67
CA ASP A 11 17.70 13.66 -10.99
C ASP A 11 16.37 12.88 -10.97
N ASN A 12 16.09 12.13 -12.04
CA ASN A 12 14.87 11.34 -12.19
C ASN A 12 14.78 10.39 -10.98
N GLU A 13 14.19 10.85 -9.86
CA GLU A 13 14.27 10.14 -8.59
C GLU A 13 13.34 8.94 -8.70
N ILE A 14 13.97 7.79 -8.92
CA ILE A 14 13.28 6.51 -9.03
C ILE A 14 12.77 6.13 -7.64
N VAL A 15 11.46 5.88 -7.54
CA VAL A 15 10.83 5.33 -6.35
C VAL A 15 11.06 3.82 -6.32
N HIS A 16 11.79 3.34 -5.33
CA HIS A 16 11.97 1.91 -5.09
C HIS A 16 10.77 1.36 -4.32
N VAL A 17 10.04 0.41 -4.91
CA VAL A 17 8.87 -0.24 -4.32
C VAL A 17 9.19 -1.70 -4.04
N PHE A 18 9.03 -2.12 -2.79
CA PHE A 18 9.18 -3.50 -2.36
C PHE A 18 7.80 -4.13 -2.23
N TRP A 19 7.55 -5.24 -2.92
CA TRP A 19 6.23 -5.85 -2.99
C TRP A 19 6.30 -7.38 -2.92
N ASP A 20 5.32 -7.97 -2.24
CA ASP A 20 5.11 -9.41 -2.15
C ASP A 20 3.61 -9.68 -2.28
N ASP A 21 3.21 -10.59 -3.16
CA ASP A 21 1.79 -10.89 -3.43
C ASP A 21 1.07 -11.47 -2.20
N ARG A 22 1.80 -12.01 -1.21
CA ARG A 22 1.24 -12.46 0.07
C ARG A 22 0.58 -11.32 0.87
N MET A 23 0.90 -10.06 0.58
CA MET A 23 0.18 -8.91 1.15
C MET A 23 -1.32 -8.92 0.83
N LEU A 24 -1.75 -9.66 -0.21
CA LEU A 24 -3.15 -9.81 -0.58
C LEU A 24 -3.85 -10.98 0.12
N ALA A 25 -3.11 -11.80 0.88
CA ALA A 25 -3.65 -12.96 1.57
C ALA A 25 -4.22 -12.63 2.97
N HIS A 26 -4.08 -11.39 3.44
CA HIS A 26 -4.63 -10.96 4.71
C HIS A 26 -6.15 -10.79 4.61
N ASP A 27 -6.90 -11.64 5.33
CA ASP A 27 -8.33 -11.48 5.51
C ASP A 27 -8.59 -10.42 6.59
N THR A 28 -9.10 -9.28 6.17
CA THR A 28 -9.43 -8.14 7.04
C THR A 28 -10.86 -8.18 7.57
N GLY A 29 -11.67 -9.19 7.18
CA GLY A 29 -13.07 -9.29 7.55
C GLY A 29 -13.98 -8.23 6.92
N MET A 30 -15.23 -8.22 7.39
CA MET A 30 -16.31 -7.32 6.96
C MET A 30 -17.11 -6.87 8.18
N GLY A 31 -17.73 -5.70 8.14
CA GLY A 31 -18.58 -5.20 9.22
C GLY A 31 -18.32 -3.75 9.56
N VAL A 32 -18.64 -3.35 10.79
CA VAL A 32 -18.34 -2.00 11.28
C VAL A 32 -16.83 -1.77 11.26
N PHE A 33 -16.45 -0.63 10.69
CA PHE A 33 -15.07 -0.22 10.36
C PHE A 33 -14.01 -0.71 11.36
N ASP A 34 -14.07 -0.31 12.64
CA ASP A 34 -13.01 -0.64 13.60
C ASP A 34 -13.14 -2.03 14.26
N THR A 35 -14.32 -2.64 14.20
CA THR A 35 -14.64 -3.81 15.04
C THR A 35 -14.87 -5.09 14.26
N LEU A 36 -15.04 -5.00 12.94
CA LEU A 36 -15.36 -6.12 12.04
C LEU A 36 -16.65 -6.87 12.48
N PHE A 37 -17.52 -6.17 13.20
CA PHE A 37 -18.74 -6.71 13.78
C PHE A 37 -19.94 -6.35 12.93
N ASP A 38 -20.86 -7.29 12.73
CA ASP A 38 -22.20 -7.00 12.22
C ASP A 38 -23.15 -6.66 13.38
N PRO A 39 -23.60 -5.39 13.50
CA PRO A 39 -24.49 -4.98 14.57
C PRO A 39 -25.97 -5.32 14.30
N GLY A 40 -26.28 -5.99 13.19
CA GLY A 40 -27.62 -6.45 12.83
C GLY A 40 -28.53 -5.39 12.21
N PHE A 41 -27.99 -4.19 11.95
CA PHE A 41 -28.72 -3.08 11.30
C PHE A 41 -27.94 -2.45 10.14
N LEU A 42 -26.83 -3.08 9.70
CA LEU A 42 -26.16 -2.68 8.46
C LEU A 42 -26.87 -3.35 7.28
N GLU A 43 -27.27 -2.54 6.31
CA GLU A 43 -27.86 -3.04 5.06
C GLU A 43 -26.82 -3.82 4.21
N VAL A 44 -25.56 -3.39 4.28
CA VAL A 44 -24.43 -4.03 3.58
C VAL A 44 -23.24 -4.13 4.54
N LEU A 45 -22.72 -5.34 4.69
CA LEU A 45 -21.44 -5.59 5.37
C LEU A 45 -20.32 -5.43 4.34
N GLU A 46 -19.80 -4.21 4.22
CA GLU A 46 -18.69 -3.95 3.31
C GLU A 46 -17.37 -4.55 3.84
N PRO A 47 -16.46 -4.96 2.93
CA PRO A 47 -15.10 -5.30 3.32
C PRO A 47 -14.40 -4.17 4.05
N HIS A 48 -13.58 -4.51 5.05
CA HIS A 48 -12.79 -3.53 5.79
C HIS A 48 -12.02 -2.61 4.81
N PRO A 49 -11.91 -1.29 5.04
CA PRO A 49 -11.28 -0.41 4.06
C PRO A 49 -9.80 -0.65 3.81
N GLU A 50 -9.13 -1.51 4.57
CA GLU A 50 -7.75 -1.96 4.28
C GLU A 50 -7.68 -3.32 3.56
N ASN A 51 -8.80 -3.77 2.97
CA ASN A 51 -8.88 -5.06 2.28
C ASN A 51 -7.96 -5.19 1.05
N ALA A 52 -7.81 -6.45 0.60
CA ALA A 52 -6.98 -6.82 -0.54
C ALA A 52 -7.38 -6.13 -1.86
N ASP A 53 -8.66 -5.82 -2.10
CA ASP A 53 -9.09 -5.15 -3.33
C ASP A 53 -8.55 -3.71 -3.39
N ARG A 54 -8.58 -2.99 -2.25
CA ARG A 54 -7.99 -1.66 -2.16
C ARG A 54 -6.49 -1.71 -2.41
N VAL A 55 -5.78 -2.65 -1.81
CA VAL A 55 -4.33 -2.83 -2.01
C VAL A 55 -4.02 -3.18 -3.47
N ARG A 56 -4.79 -4.08 -4.11
CA ARG A 56 -4.65 -4.39 -5.55
C ARG A 56 -4.80 -3.15 -6.41
N ASN A 57 -5.76 -2.28 -6.10
CA ASN A 57 -5.97 -1.04 -6.84
C ASN A 57 -4.79 -0.06 -6.66
N MET A 58 -4.26 0.10 -5.45
CA MET A 58 -3.06 0.91 -5.20
C MET A 58 -1.85 0.39 -5.98
N VAL A 59 -1.57 -0.92 -5.91
CA VAL A 59 -0.47 -1.55 -6.65
C VAL A 59 -0.65 -1.40 -8.16
N SER A 60 -1.88 -1.54 -8.64
CA SER A 60 -2.22 -1.33 -10.05
C SER A 60 -1.90 0.09 -10.52
N ILE A 61 -2.21 1.11 -9.71
CA ILE A 61 -1.88 2.51 -10.02
C ILE A 61 -0.37 2.70 -10.15
N LEU A 62 0.43 2.08 -9.28
CA LEU A 62 1.89 2.15 -9.37
C LEU A 62 2.42 1.42 -10.61
N LYS A 63 1.84 0.25 -10.96
CA LYS A 63 2.28 -0.56 -12.11
C LYS A 63 1.87 0.03 -13.46
N ARG A 64 0.71 0.68 -13.54
CA ARG A 64 0.06 1.04 -14.82
C ARG A 64 -0.26 2.53 -14.95
N GLY A 65 -0.14 3.29 -13.87
CA GLY A 65 -0.53 4.70 -13.83
C GLY A 65 0.52 5.66 -14.40
N PRO A 66 0.24 6.97 -14.33
CA PRO A 66 1.07 8.02 -14.95
C PRO A 66 2.53 8.07 -14.44
N ILE A 67 2.78 7.51 -13.25
CA ILE A 67 4.10 7.52 -12.61
C ILE A 67 4.88 6.21 -12.76
N HIS A 68 4.35 5.18 -13.42
CA HIS A 68 4.98 3.84 -13.46
C HIS A 68 6.44 3.86 -13.95
N ARG A 69 6.78 4.78 -14.87
CA ARG A 69 8.14 4.96 -15.42
C ARG A 69 9.16 5.46 -14.39
N PHE A 70 8.69 5.91 -13.24
CA PHE A 70 9.51 6.36 -12.11
C PHE A 70 9.53 5.33 -10.97
N VAL A 71 9.01 4.11 -11.18
CA VAL A 71 8.95 3.06 -10.16
C VAL A 71 9.88 1.92 -10.53
N SER A 72 10.76 1.54 -9.60
CA SER A 72 11.56 0.31 -9.67
C SER A 72 11.06 -0.70 -8.65
N TRP A 73 10.79 -1.93 -9.08
CA TRP A 73 10.18 -2.97 -8.27
C TRP A 73 11.22 -3.95 -7.71
N TYR A 74 11.06 -4.29 -6.44
CA TYR A 74 11.89 -5.23 -5.70
C TYR A 74 10.99 -6.24 -4.98
N GLU A 75 11.52 -7.43 -4.76
CA GLU A 75 10.86 -8.47 -3.97
C GLU A 75 10.83 -8.06 -2.50
N GLY A 76 9.64 -8.02 -1.91
CA GLY A 76 9.46 -7.90 -0.46
C GLY A 76 9.72 -9.22 0.24
N ARG A 77 10.02 -9.18 1.55
CA ARG A 77 10.16 -10.37 2.37
C ARG A 77 9.47 -10.22 3.72
N PRO A 78 9.06 -11.32 4.37
CA PRO A 78 8.64 -11.29 5.75
C PRO A 78 9.78 -10.83 6.67
N ALA A 79 9.41 -10.17 7.76
CA ALA A 79 10.34 -9.90 8.84
C ALA A 79 10.72 -11.20 9.57
N LEU A 80 11.99 -11.30 9.96
CA LEU A 80 12.48 -12.39 10.79
C LEU A 80 12.09 -12.15 12.26
N ILE A 81 12.00 -13.22 13.05
CA ILE A 81 11.69 -13.12 14.48
C ILE A 81 12.63 -12.14 15.22
N PRO A 82 13.97 -12.16 15.03
CA PRO A 82 14.84 -11.18 15.68
C PRO A 82 14.56 -9.73 15.27
N GLU A 83 14.08 -9.49 14.05
CA GLU A 83 13.72 -8.15 13.56
C GLU A 83 12.42 -7.68 14.22
N LEU A 84 11.43 -8.56 14.34
CA LEU A 84 10.18 -8.26 15.07
C LEU A 84 10.48 -7.90 16.53
N LEU A 85 11.37 -8.66 17.18
CA LEU A 85 11.75 -8.48 18.58
C LEU A 85 12.68 -7.28 18.83
N SER A 86 13.15 -6.60 17.78
CA SER A 86 13.85 -5.30 17.95
C SER A 86 12.92 -4.20 18.48
N PHE A 87 11.60 -4.39 18.35
CA PHE A 87 10.57 -3.44 18.78
C PHE A 87 9.47 -4.08 19.64
N HIS A 88 9.08 -5.33 19.37
CA HIS A 88 7.98 -6.00 20.07
C HIS A 88 8.47 -6.86 21.24
N THR A 89 7.67 -6.94 22.29
CA THR A 89 7.83 -7.94 23.35
C THR A 89 7.20 -9.26 22.90
N PRO A 90 7.82 -10.44 23.18
CA PRO A 90 7.24 -11.74 22.89
C PRO A 90 5.85 -11.97 23.48
#